data_AF-A0A816HP14-F1
#
_entry.id   AF-A0A816HP14-F1
#
_cell.length_a   1.000
_cell.length_b   1.000
_cell.length_c   1.000
_cell.angle_alpha   90.00
_cell.angle_beta   90.00
_cell.angle_gamma   90.00
#
_symmetry.space_group_name_H-M   'P 1'
#
loop_
_entity.id
_entity.type
_entity.pdbx_description
1 polymer ?
#
loop_
_entity_poly.entity_id
_entity_poly.type
_entity_poly.pdbx_seq_one_letter_code
_entity_poly.pdbx_strand_id
1 'polypeptide(L)'
;MVSFLGLFIDQTEKSFQEQLNLLRRVIAGNKVRYAPRGVFITDDMLLDTLMLDSFVVYNNSVCSCATDLMCPQQMFARHTNRSEDINLPGIYRGCYPIDMLFLSTMECFYNETCMHHIKVPAWENFGVYTKFKPLEYNETSRYSINETLETFIRNLFIENWNENYSYSSYYNQCSPAYCSYIIRQRLGFIDILRRVIGFYGGLTI
;
A
#
# COMPACT_ATOMS: atom_id res chain seq x y z
N MET A 1 -3.49 15.13 31.50
CA MET A 1 -4.21 16.04 30.59
C MET A 1 -3.73 15.69 29.19
N VAL A 2 -4.55 15.04 28.36
CA VAL A 2 -4.15 14.65 26.99
C VAL A 2 -4.27 15.89 26.11
N SER A 3 -3.20 16.24 25.36
CA SER A 3 -3.24 17.39 24.44
C SER A 3 -4.23 17.13 23.31
N PHE A 4 -4.85 18.19 22.75
CA PHE A 4 -5.74 18.07 21.59
C PHE A 4 -5.07 17.34 20.43
N LEU A 5 -3.77 17.60 20.21
CA LEU A 5 -3.00 16.89 19.19
C LEU A 5 -2.88 15.40 19.50
N GLY A 6 -2.58 15.02 20.75
CA GLY A 6 -2.51 13.61 21.14
C GLY A 6 -3.82 12.86 20.88
N LEU A 7 -4.97 13.50 21.13
CA LEU A 7 -6.27 12.94 20.80
C LEU A 7 -6.49 12.83 19.28
N PHE A 8 -6.08 13.84 18.52
CA PHE A 8 -6.19 13.83 17.06
C PHE A 8 -5.34 12.72 16.43
N ILE A 9 -4.08 12.57 16.88
CA ILE A 9 -3.17 11.51 16.41
C ILE A 9 -3.79 10.14 16.68
N ASP A 10 -4.15 9.86 17.93
CA ASP A 10 -4.73 8.57 18.34
C ASP A 10 -6.03 8.25 17.58
N GLN A 11 -6.92 9.24 17.41
CA GLN A 11 -8.17 9.04 16.69
C GLN A 11 -7.95 8.79 15.19
N THR A 12 -6.99 9.49 14.58
CA THR A 12 -6.68 9.35 13.15
C THR A 12 -6.06 7.98 12.87
N GLU A 13 -5.07 7.57 13.66
CA GLU A 13 -4.44 6.25 13.54
C GLU A 13 -5.46 5.13 13.72
N LYS A 14 -6.30 5.20 14.76
CA LYS A 14 -7.36 4.20 14.99
C LYS A 14 -8.34 4.12 13.84
N SER A 15 -8.87 5.26 13.40
CA SER A 15 -9.84 5.30 12.30
C SER A 15 -9.24 4.75 11.00
N PHE A 16 -7.98 5.04 10.72
CA PHE A 16 -7.31 4.53 9.53
C PHE A 16 -7.10 3.01 9.61
N GLN A 17 -6.63 2.51 10.76
CA GLN A 17 -6.45 1.07 10.97
C GLN A 17 -7.77 0.30 10.88
N GLU A 18 -8.87 0.85 11.39
CA GLU A 18 -10.20 0.27 11.25
C GLU A 18 -10.63 0.16 9.78
N GLN A 19 -10.47 1.23 9.00
CA GLN A 19 -10.79 1.23 7.56
C GLN A 19 -9.91 0.23 6.79
N LEU A 20 -8.62 0.15 7.12
CA LEU A 20 -7.69 -0.79 6.50
C LEU A 20 -8.08 -2.25 6.81
N ASN A 21 -8.47 -2.54 8.06
CA ASN A 21 -8.95 -3.86 8.45
C ASN A 21 -10.27 -4.23 7.74
N LEU A 22 -11.17 -3.27 7.54
CA LEU A 22 -12.37 -3.47 6.74
C LEU A 22 -12.02 -3.80 5.29
N LEU A 23 -11.10 -3.05 4.68
CA LEU A 23 -10.63 -3.31 3.31
C LEU A 23 -10.04 -4.72 3.16
N ARG A 24 -9.17 -5.15 4.09
CA ARG A 24 -8.61 -6.51 4.10
C ARG A 24 -9.71 -7.57 4.15
N ARG A 25 -10.71 -7.39 5.02
CA ARG A 25 -11.85 -8.32 5.15
C ARG A 25 -12.70 -8.36 3.88
N VAL A 26 -12.92 -7.22 3.23
CA VAL A 26 -13.66 -7.15 1.96
C VAL A 26 -12.89 -7.86 0.84
N ILE A 27 -11.58 -7.65 0.73
CA ILE A 27 -10.70 -8.33 -0.25
C ILE A 27 -10.74 -9.85 -0.04
N ALA A 28 -10.57 -10.30 1.21
CA ALA A 28 -10.60 -11.72 1.57
C ALA A 28 -11.99 -12.34 1.34
N GLY A 29 -13.06 -11.65 1.73
CA GLY A 29 -14.44 -12.10 1.55
C GLY A 29 -14.87 -12.20 0.08
N ASN A 30 -14.41 -11.26 -0.76
CA ASN A 30 -14.65 -11.31 -2.21
C ASN A 30 -13.68 -12.23 -2.96
N LYS A 31 -12.75 -12.89 -2.24
CA LYS A 31 -11.72 -13.76 -2.82
C LYS A 31 -10.98 -13.10 -3.98
N VAL A 32 -10.70 -11.80 -3.87
CA VAL A 32 -9.85 -11.07 -4.82
C VAL A 32 -8.42 -11.54 -4.56
N ARG A 33 -8.13 -12.75 -5.05
CA ARG A 33 -6.88 -13.47 -4.88
C ARG A 33 -6.03 -13.23 -6.12
N TYR A 34 -4.78 -12.90 -5.88
CA TYR A 34 -3.80 -12.68 -6.94
C TYR A 34 -2.43 -13.03 -6.39
N ALA A 35 -1.81 -14.07 -6.93
CA ALA A 35 -0.45 -14.48 -6.60
C ALA A 35 0.43 -14.34 -7.86
N PRO A 36 1.23 -13.26 -7.98
CA PRO A 36 2.15 -13.15 -9.11
C PRO A 36 3.23 -14.23 -9.00
N ARG A 37 3.53 -14.96 -10.08
CA ARG A 37 4.61 -15.97 -10.09
C ARG A 37 6.01 -15.41 -9.89
N GLY A 38 6.21 -14.11 -10.09
CA GLY A 38 7.49 -13.43 -10.17
C GLY A 38 7.41 -12.27 -11.16
N VAL A 39 8.46 -11.46 -11.21
CA VAL A 39 8.59 -10.44 -12.26
C VAL A 39 9.44 -11.03 -13.39
N PHE A 40 8.87 -11.15 -14.59
CA PHE A 40 9.62 -11.53 -15.78
C PHE A 40 9.93 -10.28 -16.59
N ILE A 41 11.21 -10.05 -16.88
CA ILE A 41 11.69 -8.87 -17.61
C ILE A 41 12.21 -9.34 -18.96
N THR A 42 11.51 -8.94 -20.02
CA THR A 42 11.94 -9.11 -21.42
C THR A 42 12.55 -7.80 -21.92
N ASP A 43 13.48 -7.89 -22.86
CA ASP A 43 14.10 -6.69 -23.46
C ASP A 43 13.12 -5.84 -24.30
N ASP A 44 12.00 -6.40 -24.81
CA ASP A 44 11.15 -5.70 -25.79
C ASP A 44 9.72 -5.32 -25.34
N MET A 45 9.05 -6.01 -24.41
CA MET A 45 7.76 -5.50 -23.89
C MET A 45 7.24 -6.24 -22.66
N LEU A 46 6.83 -5.42 -21.69
CA LEU A 46 5.92 -5.64 -20.57
C LEU A 46 6.13 -6.89 -19.68
N LEU A 47 6.28 -6.56 -18.40
CA LEU A 47 6.00 -7.31 -17.18
C LEU A 47 4.83 -8.31 -17.34
N ASP A 48 5.05 -9.45 -18.00
CA ASP A 48 4.07 -10.53 -17.99
C ASP A 48 4.15 -11.16 -16.62
N THR A 49 3.43 -10.54 -15.69
CA THR A 49 3.20 -11.14 -14.40
C THR A 49 2.27 -12.29 -14.71
N LEU A 50 2.82 -13.47 -14.97
CA LEU A 50 2.03 -14.64 -15.32
C LEU A 50 1.03 -14.88 -14.18
N MET A 51 -0.20 -14.44 -14.42
CA MET A 51 -1.31 -14.49 -13.49
C MET A 51 -1.80 -15.92 -13.49
N LEU A 52 -1.43 -16.68 -12.47
CA LEU A 52 -1.90 -18.05 -12.31
C LEU A 52 -2.68 -18.16 -11.01
N ASP A 53 -3.92 -18.60 -11.16
CA ASP A 53 -4.85 -18.90 -10.06
C ASP A 53 -4.50 -20.25 -9.36
N SER A 54 -3.37 -20.87 -9.75
CA SER A 54 -3.08 -22.26 -9.43
C SER A 54 -1.62 -22.49 -9.01
N PHE A 55 -1.51 -23.19 -7.87
CA PHE A 55 -0.36 -23.90 -7.29
C PHE A 55 1.01 -23.48 -7.82
N VAL A 56 1.74 -22.74 -6.98
CA VAL A 56 3.13 -22.39 -7.25
C VAL A 56 4.01 -23.30 -6.40
N VAL A 57 4.61 -24.31 -7.05
CA VAL A 57 5.59 -25.22 -6.43
C VAL A 57 6.99 -24.64 -6.66
N TYR A 58 7.66 -24.21 -5.59
CA TYR A 58 9.09 -23.87 -5.61
C TYR A 58 9.80 -24.55 -4.43
N ASN A 59 10.94 -25.20 -4.72
CA ASN A 59 11.87 -25.79 -3.73
C ASN A 59 11.19 -26.55 -2.58
N ASN A 60 10.44 -27.62 -2.89
CA ASN A 60 9.74 -28.49 -1.93
C ASN A 60 8.68 -27.84 -1.02
N SER A 61 8.36 -26.55 -1.20
CA SER A 61 7.19 -25.92 -0.57
C SER A 61 6.05 -25.82 -1.59
N VAL A 62 4.95 -26.54 -1.33
CA VAL A 62 3.72 -26.40 -2.13
C VAL A 62 2.95 -25.22 -1.56
N CYS A 63 3.08 -24.06 -2.20
CA CYS A 63 2.27 -22.90 -1.86
C CYS A 63 1.02 -22.88 -2.75
N SER A 64 -0.16 -22.96 -2.12
CA SER A 64 -1.43 -22.92 -2.82
C SER A 64 -2.41 -21.98 -2.13
N CYS A 65 -2.93 -21.03 -2.89
CA CYS A 65 -4.01 -20.13 -2.46
C CYS A 65 -5.36 -20.84 -2.22
N ALA A 66 -5.41 -22.15 -2.45
CA ALA A 66 -6.52 -23.00 -2.05
C ALA A 66 -6.37 -23.55 -0.62
N THR A 67 -5.14 -23.71 -0.11
CA THR A 67 -4.87 -24.34 1.20
C THR A 67 -4.26 -23.39 2.22
N ASP A 68 -3.42 -22.45 1.78
CA ASP A 68 -2.84 -21.39 2.60
C ASP A 68 -3.16 -20.04 1.95
N LEU A 69 -3.91 -19.21 2.69
CA LEU A 69 -4.36 -17.91 2.23
C LEU A 69 -3.29 -16.83 2.34
N MET A 70 -2.26 -17.00 3.18
CA MET A 70 -1.16 -16.04 3.26
C MET A 70 -0.06 -16.44 2.28
N CYS A 71 0.43 -17.68 2.40
CA CYS A 71 1.39 -18.26 1.47
C CYS A 71 2.56 -17.32 1.08
N PRO A 72 3.26 -16.72 2.07
CA PRO A 72 4.26 -15.69 1.79
C PRO A 72 5.49 -16.30 1.13
N GLN A 73 5.93 -15.69 0.04
CA GLN A 73 7.13 -16.08 -0.69
C GLN A 73 7.94 -14.83 -1.04
N GLN A 74 9.27 -14.95 -1.03
CA GLN A 74 10.15 -13.91 -1.54
C GLN A 74 9.84 -13.68 -3.03
N MET A 75 9.71 -12.41 -3.42
CA MET A 75 9.60 -12.04 -4.81
C MET A 75 10.95 -12.15 -5.51
N PHE A 76 10.93 -12.49 -6.79
CA PHE A 76 12.13 -12.54 -7.62
C PHE A 76 11.89 -11.82 -8.96
N ALA A 77 12.98 -11.38 -9.57
CA ALA A 77 13.07 -10.93 -10.95
C ALA A 77 13.82 -11.98 -11.79
N ARG A 78 13.29 -12.32 -12.97
CA ARG A 78 13.96 -13.15 -13.97
C ARG A 78 14.06 -12.37 -15.27
N HIS A 79 15.28 -12.12 -15.72
CA HIS A 79 15.55 -11.59 -17.05
C HIS A 79 15.46 -12.72 -18.07
N THR A 80 14.80 -12.52 -19.23
CA THR A 80 14.67 -13.57 -20.26
C THR A 80 16.00 -14.14 -20.73
N ASN A 81 17.06 -13.35 -20.65
CA ASN A 81 18.41 -13.74 -21.08
C ASN A 81 19.19 -14.45 -19.97
N ARG A 82 18.60 -14.65 -18.79
CA ARG A 82 19.19 -15.35 -17.63
C ARG A 82 18.31 -16.52 -17.20
N SER A 83 18.95 -17.62 -16.83
CA SER A 83 18.27 -18.81 -16.28
C SER A 83 18.02 -18.73 -14.78
N GLU A 84 18.66 -17.79 -14.08
CA GLU A 84 18.63 -17.67 -12.61
C GLU A 84 17.63 -16.62 -12.13
N ASP A 85 16.92 -16.96 -11.05
CA ASP A 85 16.04 -16.04 -10.33
C ASP A 85 16.84 -15.14 -9.41
N ILE A 86 16.60 -13.84 -9.50
CA ILE A 86 17.21 -12.84 -8.63
C ILE A 86 16.19 -12.46 -7.57
N ASN A 87 16.45 -12.81 -6.31
CA ASN A 87 15.57 -12.44 -5.21
C ASN A 87 15.57 -10.91 -5.03
N LEU A 88 14.38 -10.36 -4.81
CA LEU A 88 14.16 -8.95 -4.53
C LEU A 88 13.98 -8.77 -3.01
N PRO A 89 15.06 -8.54 -2.23
CA PRO A 89 15.00 -8.50 -0.77
C PRO A 89 13.93 -7.54 -0.26
N GLY A 90 13.27 -7.93 0.83
CA GLY A 90 12.18 -7.16 1.41
C GLY A 90 10.85 -7.21 0.65
N ILE A 91 10.79 -7.70 -0.59
CA ILE A 91 9.54 -7.75 -1.35
C ILE A 91 8.96 -9.16 -1.28
N TYR A 92 7.75 -9.27 -0.73
CA TYR A 92 7.00 -10.53 -0.64
C TYR A 92 5.83 -10.57 -1.61
N ARG A 93 5.50 -11.79 -2.01
CA ARG A 93 4.33 -12.14 -2.81
C ARG A 93 3.58 -13.31 -2.18
N GLY A 94 2.34 -13.52 -2.61
CA GLY A 94 1.42 -14.48 -2.02
C GLY A 94 0.00 -14.19 -2.48
N CYS A 95 -0.98 -14.84 -1.87
CA CYS A 95 -2.33 -14.91 -2.41
C CYS A 95 -3.16 -13.63 -2.27
N TYR A 96 -2.84 -12.83 -1.26
CA TYR A 96 -3.45 -11.52 -1.03
C TYR A 96 -2.38 -10.44 -1.11
N PRO A 97 -2.33 -9.65 -2.20
CA PRO A 97 -1.32 -8.62 -2.39
C PRO A 97 -1.23 -7.63 -1.22
N ILE A 98 -2.36 -7.29 -0.60
CA ILE A 98 -2.39 -6.37 0.55
C ILE A 98 -1.68 -6.95 1.78
N ASP A 99 -1.83 -8.26 2.04
CA ASP A 99 -1.16 -8.92 3.17
C ASP A 99 0.34 -9.07 2.90
N MET A 100 0.70 -9.32 1.63
CA MET A 100 2.09 -9.40 1.22
C MET A 100 2.79 -8.05 1.23
N LEU A 101 2.06 -6.98 0.89
CA LEU A 101 2.53 -5.61 1.05
C LEU A 101 2.86 -5.36 2.52
N PHE A 102 1.99 -5.74 3.46
CA PHE A 102 2.25 -5.56 4.89
C PHE A 102 3.46 -6.35 5.40
N LEU A 103 3.68 -7.56 4.88
CA LEU A 103 4.88 -8.35 5.21
C LEU A 103 6.15 -7.84 4.55
N SER A 104 6.05 -7.04 3.49
CA SER A 104 7.18 -6.50 2.76
C SER A 104 7.86 -5.35 3.53
N THR A 105 9.12 -5.09 3.20
CA THR A 105 9.92 -3.96 3.67
C THR A 105 10.32 -3.08 2.47
N MET A 106 10.95 -1.94 2.74
CA MET A 106 11.45 -1.05 1.69
C MET A 106 12.89 -1.34 1.27
N GLU A 107 13.50 -2.45 1.74
CA GLU A 107 14.92 -2.77 1.56
C GLU A 107 15.41 -2.65 0.11
N CYS A 108 14.71 -3.26 -0.85
CA CYS A 108 15.07 -3.18 -2.26
C CYS A 108 15.11 -1.73 -2.80
N PHE A 109 14.26 -0.84 -2.28
CA PHE A 109 14.16 0.54 -2.75
C PHE A 109 15.31 1.43 -2.27
N TYR A 110 16.08 1.01 -1.28
CA TYR A 110 17.32 1.69 -0.87
C TYR A 110 18.57 1.16 -1.60
N ASN A 111 18.45 0.04 -2.33
CA ASN A 111 19.58 -0.62 -2.97
C ASN A 111 19.55 -0.42 -4.49
N GLU A 112 20.56 0.25 -5.04
CA GLU A 112 20.67 0.53 -6.48
C GLU A 112 20.67 -0.74 -7.34
N THR A 113 21.36 -1.80 -6.89
CA THR A 113 21.43 -3.06 -7.60
C THR A 113 20.07 -3.74 -7.63
N CYS A 114 19.38 -3.78 -6.49
CA CYS A 114 18.03 -4.33 -6.42
C CYS A 114 17.05 -3.54 -7.30
N MET A 115 17.11 -2.22 -7.25
CA MET A 115 16.29 -1.37 -8.08
C MET A 115 16.54 -1.56 -9.58
N HIS A 116 17.78 -1.81 -9.98
CA HIS A 116 18.09 -2.11 -11.37
C HIS A 116 17.36 -3.36 -11.87
N HIS A 117 17.17 -4.36 -11.00
CA HIS A 117 16.41 -5.58 -11.33
C HIS A 117 14.90 -5.39 -11.45
N ILE A 118 14.34 -4.27 -10.99
CA ILE A 118 12.91 -3.95 -11.17
C ILE A 118 12.68 -2.83 -12.20
N LYS A 119 13.75 -2.21 -12.70
CA LYS A 119 13.67 -1.25 -13.81
C LYS A 119 13.47 -2.02 -15.11
N VAL A 120 12.35 -1.74 -15.78
CA VAL A 120 12.05 -2.33 -17.09
C VAL A 120 12.49 -1.36 -18.19
N PRO A 121 13.21 -1.79 -19.25
CA PRO A 121 13.59 -0.92 -20.38
C PRO A 121 12.40 -0.21 -21.03
N ALA A 122 11.23 -0.85 -21.07
CA ALA A 122 10.00 -0.22 -21.54
C ALA A 122 9.60 1.05 -20.76
N TRP A 123 10.09 1.25 -19.52
CA TRP A 123 9.89 2.49 -18.74
C TRP A 123 10.72 3.66 -19.25
N GLU A 124 11.73 3.43 -20.09
CA GLU A 124 12.49 4.49 -20.76
C GLU A 124 11.59 5.27 -21.71
N ASN A 125 10.74 4.56 -22.46
CA ASN A 125 9.76 5.17 -23.37
C ASN A 125 8.72 6.05 -22.65
N PHE A 126 8.46 5.79 -21.36
CA PHE A 126 7.55 6.60 -20.54
C PHE A 126 8.26 7.78 -19.84
N GLY A 127 9.58 7.95 -20.00
CA GLY A 127 10.35 8.98 -19.30
C GLY A 127 10.36 8.80 -17.77
N VAL A 128 9.97 7.62 -17.27
CA VAL A 128 9.92 7.28 -15.84
C VAL A 128 11.24 6.66 -15.39
N TYR A 129 11.95 5.99 -16.30
CA TYR A 129 13.20 5.29 -16.01
C TYR A 129 14.26 6.15 -15.32
N THR A 130 14.45 7.39 -15.78
CA THR A 130 15.44 8.34 -15.22
C THR A 130 15.03 8.92 -13.86
N LYS A 131 13.74 8.85 -13.53
CA LYS A 131 13.16 9.33 -12.26
C LYS A 131 13.14 8.25 -11.18
N PHE A 132 13.30 6.98 -11.56
CA PHE A 132 13.31 5.86 -10.63
C PHE A 132 14.73 5.70 -10.03
N LYS A 133 15.00 6.37 -8.93
CA LYS A 133 16.29 6.31 -8.21
C LYS A 133 16.11 5.68 -6.82
N PRO A 134 17.17 5.08 -6.25
CA PRO A 134 17.17 4.63 -4.87
C PRO A 134 16.74 5.71 -3.91
N LEU A 135 15.97 5.29 -2.89
CA LEU A 135 15.66 6.12 -1.74
C LEU A 135 16.96 6.45 -1.01
N GLU A 136 17.06 7.69 -0.57
CA GLU A 136 18.18 8.12 0.26
C GLU A 136 17.94 7.67 1.69
N TYR A 137 18.93 6.97 2.26
CA TYR A 137 18.89 6.58 3.65
C TYR A 137 19.07 7.80 4.56
N ASN A 138 18.18 7.94 5.53
CA ASN A 138 18.24 8.99 6.54
C ASN A 138 18.35 8.35 7.91
N GLU A 139 19.51 8.51 8.57
CA GLU A 139 19.76 7.99 9.93
C GLU A 139 18.82 8.58 10.99
N THR A 140 18.20 9.73 10.69
CA THR A 140 17.23 10.39 11.59
C THR A 140 15.79 9.95 11.34
N SER A 141 15.54 9.10 10.33
CA SER A 141 14.21 8.54 10.10
C SER A 141 13.79 7.71 11.31
N ARG A 142 12.51 7.80 11.64
CA ARG A 142 11.87 6.95 12.65
C ARG A 142 11.83 5.49 12.22
N TYR A 143 11.92 5.21 10.92
CA TYR A 143 11.76 3.87 10.37
C TYR A 143 13.10 3.29 9.91
N SER A 144 13.33 2.03 10.26
CA SER A 144 14.48 1.29 9.74
C SER A 144 14.20 0.77 8.32
N ILE A 145 15.25 0.52 7.54
CA ILE A 145 15.14 -0.06 6.18
C ILE A 145 14.43 -1.42 6.19
N ASN A 146 14.64 -2.20 7.25
CA ASN A 146 14.09 -3.55 7.42
C ASN A 146 12.74 -3.55 8.14
N GLU A 147 12.19 -2.37 8.44
CA GLU A 147 10.88 -2.24 9.05
C GLU A 147 9.80 -2.69 8.05
N THR A 148 8.78 -3.40 8.56
CA THR A 148 7.67 -3.84 7.72
C THR A 148 6.81 -2.67 7.29
N LEU A 149 6.30 -2.72 6.06
CA LEU A 149 5.35 -1.76 5.53
C LEU A 149 4.05 -1.73 6.33
N GLU A 150 3.71 -2.80 7.06
CA GLU A 150 2.63 -2.74 8.06
C GLU A 150 2.90 -1.65 9.10
N THR A 151 4.11 -1.58 9.65
CA THR A 151 4.48 -0.56 10.63
C THR A 151 4.38 0.83 10.01
N PHE A 152 4.92 1.03 8.80
CA PHE A 152 4.81 2.33 8.12
C PHE A 152 3.34 2.73 7.93
N ILE A 153 2.52 1.84 7.39
CA ILE A 153 1.11 2.10 7.08
C ILE A 153 0.31 2.37 8.37
N ARG A 154 0.52 1.58 9.43
CA ARG A 154 -0.14 1.79 10.73
C ARG A 154 0.19 3.13 11.37
N ASN A 155 1.36 3.67 11.09
CA ASN A 155 1.84 4.98 11.53
C ASN A 155 1.72 6.05 10.43
N LEU A 156 0.90 5.80 9.39
CA LEU A 156 0.60 6.74 8.30
C LEU A 156 1.83 7.25 7.52
N PHE A 157 2.94 6.53 7.55
CA PHE A 157 4.25 6.97 7.05
C PHE A 157 4.75 8.27 7.68
N ILE A 158 4.28 8.62 8.88
CA ILE A 158 4.64 9.88 9.54
C ILE A 158 5.98 9.70 10.26
N GLU A 159 6.96 10.51 9.85
CA GLU A 159 8.29 10.61 10.46
C GLU A 159 8.25 11.38 11.79
N ASN A 160 7.58 12.54 11.81
CA ASN A 160 7.47 13.39 12.98
C ASN A 160 6.17 14.20 12.97
N TRP A 161 5.55 14.35 14.14
CA TRP A 161 4.43 15.26 14.38
C TRP A 161 4.97 16.60 14.85
N ASN A 162 4.99 17.61 13.97
CA ASN A 162 5.45 18.96 14.32
C ASN A 162 4.28 19.85 14.75
N GLU A 163 4.24 20.21 16.03
CA GLU A 163 3.21 21.12 16.57
C GLU A 163 3.48 22.60 16.20
N ASN A 164 4.73 22.95 15.90
CA ASN A 164 5.15 24.30 15.54
C ASN A 164 4.98 24.56 14.04
N TYR A 165 3.79 24.28 13.50
CA TYR A 165 3.46 24.56 12.10
C TYR A 165 2.61 25.83 11.99
N SER A 166 2.99 26.73 11.08
CA SER A 166 2.18 27.90 10.75
C SER A 166 1.09 27.52 9.75
N TYR A 167 -0.15 27.37 10.22
CA TYR A 167 -1.30 27.16 9.33
C TYR A 167 -1.43 28.26 8.28
N SER A 168 -1.11 29.51 8.64
CA SER A 168 -1.09 30.62 7.67
C SER A 168 -0.10 30.36 6.54
N SER A 169 1.13 29.92 6.85
CA SER A 169 2.12 29.54 5.85
C SER A 169 1.65 28.35 5.00
N TYR A 170 1.04 27.33 5.64
CA TYR A 170 0.45 26.17 4.93
C TYR A 170 -0.58 26.62 3.89
N TYR A 171 -1.58 27.38 4.30
CA TYR A 171 -2.68 27.80 3.42
C TYR A 171 -2.22 28.75 2.32
N ASN A 172 -1.25 29.63 2.62
CA ASN A 172 -0.66 30.50 1.59
C ASN A 172 0.10 29.69 0.53
N GLN A 173 0.83 28.64 0.94
CA GLN A 173 1.54 27.76 0.00
C GLN A 173 0.58 26.89 -0.81
N CYS A 174 -0.41 26.28 -0.16
CA CYS A 174 -1.37 25.41 -0.82
C CYS A 174 -2.37 26.19 -1.70
N SER A 175 -2.53 27.48 -1.46
CA SER A 175 -3.44 28.41 -2.17
C SER A 175 -4.75 27.73 -2.59
N PRO A 176 -5.52 27.16 -1.64
CA PRO A 176 -6.67 26.34 -1.99
C PRO A 176 -7.71 27.21 -2.70
N ALA A 177 -8.18 26.75 -3.86
CA ALA A 177 -9.19 27.45 -4.65
C ALA A 177 -10.56 27.54 -3.93
N TYR A 178 -10.83 26.60 -3.02
CA TYR A 178 -12.06 26.56 -2.21
C TYR A 178 -11.78 25.93 -0.85
N CYS A 179 -12.41 26.48 0.19
CA CYS A 179 -12.43 25.88 1.51
C CYS A 179 -13.81 25.26 1.74
N SER A 180 -13.82 23.99 2.14
CA SER A 180 -15.03 23.32 2.64
C SER A 180 -14.81 22.94 4.10
N TYR A 181 -15.85 23.07 4.91
CA TYR A 181 -15.84 22.65 6.30
C TYR A 181 -17.08 21.81 6.56
N ILE A 182 -16.91 20.73 7.31
CA ILE A 182 -18.00 19.84 7.68
C ILE A 182 -18.50 20.26 9.06
N ILE A 183 -19.67 20.88 9.11
CA ILE A 183 -20.36 21.11 10.38
C ILE A 183 -20.96 19.77 10.83
N ARG A 184 -20.37 19.15 11.85
CA ARG A 184 -20.94 17.94 12.46
C ARG A 184 -22.10 18.33 13.38
N GLN A 185 -23.31 18.43 12.84
CA GLN A 185 -24.53 18.48 13.64
C GLN A 185 -24.97 17.07 14.03
N ARG A 186 -25.33 16.89 15.30
CA ARG A 186 -25.96 15.64 15.76
C ARG A 186 -27.34 15.55 15.11
N LEU A 187 -27.51 14.60 14.20
CA LEU A 187 -28.79 14.36 13.53
C LEU A 187 -29.86 14.03 14.58
N GLY A 188 -30.99 14.74 14.53
CA GLY A 188 -32.14 14.42 15.36
C GLY A 188 -32.75 13.08 14.95
N PHE A 189 -33.50 12.46 15.86
CA PHE A 189 -34.18 11.18 15.58
C PHE A 189 -35.03 11.22 14.31
N ILE A 190 -35.72 12.34 14.06
CA ILE A 190 -36.55 12.56 12.86
C ILE A 190 -35.71 12.55 11.57
N ASP A 191 -34.51 13.12 11.59
CA ASP A 191 -33.63 13.16 10.40
C ASP A 191 -33.05 11.78 10.09
N ILE A 192 -32.75 11.00 11.13
CA ILE A 192 -32.32 9.60 10.98
C ILE A 192 -33.45 8.79 10.36
N LEU A 193 -34.67 8.91 10.89
CA LEU A 193 -35.85 8.20 10.38
C LEU A 193 -36.14 8.56 8.91
N ARG A 194 -36.09 9.85 8.56
CA ARG A 194 -36.29 10.32 7.18
C ARG A 194 -35.24 9.75 6.22
N ARG A 195 -33.98 9.69 6.63
CA ARG A 195 -32.92 9.11 5.80
C ARG A 195 -33.11 7.61 5.61
N VAL A 196 -33.44 6.87 6.67
CA VAL A 196 -33.75 5.43 6.58
C VAL A 196 -34.93 5.20 5.64
N ILE A 197 -36.04 5.94 5.81
CA ILE A 197 -37.19 5.85 4.91
C ILE A 197 -36.82 6.23 3.47
N GLY A 198 -35.97 7.24 3.26
CA GLY A 198 -35.47 7.60 1.92
C GLY A 198 -34.59 6.53 1.26
N PHE A 199 -33.79 5.79 2.06
CA PHE A 199 -33.03 4.63 1.59
C PHE A 199 -33.94 3.46 1.20
N TYR A 200 -35.01 3.20 1.96
CA TYR A 200 -35.97 2.13 1.66
C TYR A 200 -37.02 2.50 0.60
N GLY A 201 -37.38 3.78 0.53
CA GLY A 201 -38.43 4.29 -0.35
C GLY A 201 -37.97 4.53 -1.79
N GLY A 202 -36.66 4.56 -2.03
CA GLY A 202 -36.12 4.95 -3.33
C GLY A 202 -36.39 6.41 -3.63
N LEU A 203 -35.47 7.02 -4.38
CA LEU A 203 -35.62 8.37 -4.89
C LEU A 203 -36.73 8.36 -5.96
N THR A 204 -38.00 8.42 -5.58
CA THR A 204 -39.06 8.81 -6.51
C THR A 204 -39.05 10.33 -6.60
N ILE A 205 -38.35 10.84 -7.62
CA ILE A 205 -38.68 12.13 -8.22
C ILE A 205 -40.09 12.03 -8.80
#